data_AF-A0A2Z4IY29-F1
#
_entry.id   AF-A0A2Z4IY29-F1
#
_cell.length_a   1.000
_cell.length_b   1.000
_cell.length_c   1.000
_cell.angle_alpha   90.00
_cell.angle_beta   90.00
_cell.angle_gamma   90.00
#
_symmetry.space_group_name_H-M   'P 1'
#
loop_
_entity.id
_entity.type
_entity.pdbx_description
1 polymer ?
#
loop_
_entity_poly.entity_id
_entity_poly.type
_entity_poly.pdbx_seq_one_letter_code
_entity_poly.pdbx_strand_id
1 'polypeptide(L)'
;MRRVVRGFWGPRPEPVERLAERWSATLDGLVRLLPAAGQGGAASWTWRYAGPAGAVRPGSPPDTASLLDALRAARAAEDWSDRTGTGLRLVAEGVPGWKAELSGVAGGSPENLLQSIVIAVESPDDAEVPDAELLAAVAESWQPDFGDVTDDDVMDALEDDADFMVGEPSVGWVGFLSPGRAARVPDSSGIPRKELAGGGVLLHVADPGDTAAVVRAYAVLREAGALEPLPRPLDRAVL
;
A
#
# COMPACT_ATOMS: atom_id res chain seq x y z
N MET A 1 -2.33 13.14 -12.95
CA MET A 1 -2.01 13.00 -11.52
C MET A 1 -1.45 11.61 -11.20
N ARG A 2 -0.63 11.48 -10.15
CA ARG A 2 -0.16 10.19 -9.63
C ARG A 2 -0.51 10.03 -8.16
N ARG A 3 -1.23 8.95 -7.83
CA ARG A 3 -1.64 8.59 -6.47
C ARG A 3 -0.86 7.34 -6.02
N VAL A 4 -0.43 7.29 -4.77
CA VAL A 4 0.30 6.16 -4.20
C VAL A 4 -0.41 5.66 -2.96
N VAL A 5 -0.81 4.40 -2.96
CA VAL A 5 -1.37 3.69 -1.80
C VAL A 5 -0.31 2.74 -1.27
N ARG A 6 -0.03 2.80 0.03
CA ARG A 6 1.04 2.03 0.65
C ARG A 6 0.55 1.36 1.92
N GLY A 7 1.03 0.14 2.15
CA GLY A 7 0.87 -0.57 3.42
C GLY A 7 2.22 -1.13 3.86
N PHE A 8 2.56 -0.97 5.13
CA PHE A 8 3.85 -1.36 5.69
C PHE A 8 3.69 -2.19 6.96
N TRP A 9 4.55 -3.20 7.13
CA TRP A 9 4.57 -4.01 8.35
C TRP A 9 5.97 -4.53 8.69
N GLY A 10 6.16 -4.93 9.93
CA GLY A 10 7.38 -5.59 10.40
C GLY A 10 7.55 -7.03 9.86
N PRO A 11 8.49 -7.79 10.42
CA PRO A 11 8.65 -9.22 10.15
C PRO A 11 7.34 -10.00 10.23
N ARG A 12 7.07 -10.76 9.17
CA ARG A 12 5.95 -11.69 9.09
C ARG A 12 6.33 -12.78 8.08
N PRO A 13 7.04 -13.82 8.51
CA PRO A 13 7.33 -14.98 7.67
C PRO A 13 6.03 -15.66 7.26
N GLU A 14 5.85 -15.86 5.96
CA GLU A 14 4.66 -16.49 5.39
C GLU A 14 5.05 -17.47 4.29
N PRO A 15 4.33 -18.59 4.13
CA PRO A 15 4.53 -19.48 2.99
C PRO A 15 4.11 -18.78 1.69
N VAL A 16 4.74 -19.17 0.57
CA VAL A 16 4.50 -18.53 -0.74
C VAL A 16 3.06 -18.67 -1.23
N GLU A 17 2.37 -19.73 -0.79
CA GLU A 17 0.93 -19.94 -1.05
C GLU A 17 0.08 -18.83 -0.42
N ARG A 18 0.39 -18.44 0.82
CA ARG A 18 -0.31 -17.32 1.48
C ARG A 18 0.00 -15.99 0.81
N LEU A 19 1.24 -15.79 0.37
CA LEU A 19 1.57 -14.60 -0.42
C LEU A 19 0.77 -14.56 -1.71
N ALA A 20 0.68 -15.67 -2.46
CA ALA A 20 -0.08 -15.74 -3.70
C ALA A 20 -1.57 -15.41 -3.48
N GLU A 21 -2.18 -15.90 -2.40
CA GLU A 21 -3.55 -15.57 -2.02
C GLU A 21 -3.73 -14.06 -1.76
N ARG A 22 -2.82 -13.42 -1.01
CA ARG A 22 -2.87 -11.97 -0.73
C ARG A 22 -2.69 -11.13 -1.98
N TRP A 23 -1.75 -11.51 -2.86
CA TRP A 23 -1.55 -10.87 -4.16
C TRP A 23 -2.80 -10.99 -5.04
N SER A 24 -3.41 -12.17 -5.11
CA SER A 24 -4.64 -12.41 -5.87
C SER A 24 -5.79 -11.56 -5.34
N ALA A 25 -6.01 -11.54 -4.02
CA ALA A 25 -7.06 -10.74 -3.38
C ALA A 25 -6.87 -9.23 -3.63
N THR A 26 -5.62 -8.76 -3.61
CA THR A 26 -5.30 -7.35 -3.90
C THR A 26 -5.62 -7.01 -5.35
N LEU A 27 -5.23 -7.85 -6.30
CA LEU A 27 -5.54 -7.65 -7.72
C LEU A 27 -7.05 -7.68 -8.00
N ASP A 28 -7.78 -8.61 -7.40
CA ASP A 28 -9.24 -8.67 -7.51
C ASP A 28 -9.89 -7.40 -6.95
N GLY A 29 -9.36 -6.87 -5.85
CA GLY A 29 -9.76 -5.57 -5.29
C GLY A 29 -9.53 -4.43 -6.29
N LEU A 30 -8.33 -4.35 -6.87
CA LEU A 30 -7.98 -3.32 -7.84
C LEU A 30 -8.84 -3.36 -9.10
N VAL A 31 -9.10 -4.55 -9.65
CA VAL A 31 -9.94 -4.72 -10.84
C VAL A 31 -11.38 -4.26 -10.58
N ARG A 32 -11.88 -4.39 -9.34
CA ARG A 32 -13.23 -3.91 -8.96
C ARG A 32 -13.29 -2.40 -8.71
N LEU A 33 -12.23 -1.82 -8.15
CA LEU A 33 -12.22 -0.43 -7.68
C LEU A 33 -11.78 0.55 -8.76
N LEU A 34 -10.77 0.20 -9.53
CA LEU A 34 -10.28 1.08 -10.58
C LEU A 34 -11.28 1.12 -11.74
N PRO A 35 -11.51 2.29 -12.36
CA PRO A 35 -12.52 2.43 -13.38
C PRO A 35 -12.25 1.47 -14.55
N ALA A 36 -13.19 0.57 -14.78
CA ALA A 36 -13.41 -0.03 -16.08
C ALA A 36 -14.21 0.99 -16.90
N ALA A 37 -13.89 1.18 -18.18
CA ALA A 37 -14.62 2.15 -19.02
C ALA A 37 -16.14 2.03 -18.83
N GLY A 38 -16.82 3.18 -18.73
CA GLY A 38 -18.24 3.29 -18.46
C GLY A 38 -19.12 2.40 -19.35
N GLN A 39 -20.29 2.06 -18.79
CA GLN A 39 -21.47 1.45 -19.41
C GLN A 39 -21.35 1.17 -20.93
N GLY A 40 -20.72 0.05 -21.31
CA GLY A 40 -20.81 -0.48 -22.67
C GLY A 40 -19.52 -0.89 -23.40
N GLY A 41 -18.32 -0.82 -22.80
CA GLY A 41 -17.09 -1.23 -23.47
C GLY A 41 -16.07 -1.91 -22.56
N ALA A 42 -15.73 -3.16 -22.86
CA ALA A 42 -14.82 -4.02 -22.11
C ALA A 42 -13.33 -3.62 -22.23
N ALA A 43 -12.97 -2.40 -21.79
CA ALA A 43 -11.58 -2.09 -21.52
C ALA A 43 -11.26 -2.58 -20.09
N SER A 44 -10.92 -3.87 -19.97
CA SER A 44 -10.42 -4.46 -18.74
C SER A 44 -8.94 -4.13 -18.55
N TRP A 45 -8.57 -3.73 -17.34
CA TRP A 45 -7.18 -3.64 -16.92
C TRP A 45 -6.38 -4.88 -17.32
N THR A 46 -5.28 -4.70 -18.07
CA THR A 46 -4.44 -5.82 -18.49
C THR A 46 -3.17 -5.87 -17.65
N TRP A 47 -3.26 -6.57 -16.52
CA TRP A 47 -2.13 -6.77 -15.60
C TRP A 47 -1.08 -7.71 -16.19
N ARG A 48 0.20 -7.35 -16.02
CA ARG A 48 1.36 -8.11 -16.49
C ARG A 48 2.50 -8.03 -15.49
N TYR A 49 3.30 -9.08 -15.41
CA TYR A 49 4.54 -9.08 -14.60
C TYR A 49 5.55 -8.10 -15.17
N ALA A 50 6.20 -7.34 -14.28
CA ALA A 50 7.32 -6.49 -14.62
C ALA A 50 8.59 -7.00 -13.93
N GLY A 51 9.70 -7.00 -14.67
CA GLY A 51 11.03 -7.30 -14.13
C GLY A 51 11.66 -6.10 -13.39
N PRO A 52 12.84 -6.30 -12.77
CA PRO A 52 13.53 -5.27 -12.00
C PRO A 52 13.81 -3.97 -12.77
N ALA A 53 14.05 -4.06 -14.09
CA ALA A 53 14.27 -2.91 -14.96
C ALA A 53 13.01 -2.38 -15.67
N GLY A 54 11.81 -2.72 -15.17
CA GLY A 54 10.53 -2.33 -15.79
C GLY A 54 10.17 -3.11 -17.05
N ALA A 55 10.98 -4.11 -17.44
CA ALA A 55 10.68 -4.97 -18.57
C ALA A 55 9.40 -5.78 -18.32
N VAL A 56 8.36 -5.50 -19.12
CA VAL A 56 7.07 -6.17 -19.01
C VAL A 56 7.14 -7.54 -19.68
N ARG A 57 6.77 -8.59 -18.96
CA ARG A 57 6.74 -9.96 -19.48
C ARG A 57 5.51 -10.13 -20.37
N PRO A 58 5.66 -10.68 -21.59
CA PRO A 58 4.50 -11.06 -22.39
C PRO A 58 3.77 -12.22 -21.72
N GLY A 59 2.44 -12.24 -21.79
CA GLY A 59 1.64 -13.32 -21.22
C GLY A 59 0.19 -12.95 -20.99
N SER A 60 -0.58 -13.94 -20.53
CA SER A 60 -1.94 -13.74 -20.03
C SER A 60 -1.93 -12.96 -18.72
N PRO A 61 -3.06 -12.32 -18.36
CA PRO A 61 -3.21 -11.70 -17.04
C PRO A 61 -2.90 -12.69 -15.90
N PRO A 62 -2.33 -12.22 -14.78
CA PRO A 62 -2.04 -13.05 -13.63
C PRO A 62 -3.33 -13.64 -13.05
N ASP A 63 -3.25 -14.93 -12.73
CA ASP A 63 -4.19 -15.67 -11.90
C ASP A 63 -3.46 -16.20 -10.66
N THR A 64 -4.19 -16.79 -9.70
CA THR A 64 -3.59 -17.28 -8.45
C THR A 64 -2.47 -18.31 -8.69
N ALA A 65 -2.62 -19.17 -9.69
CA ALA A 65 -1.63 -20.21 -10.01
C ALA A 65 -0.33 -19.60 -10.57
N SER A 66 -0.44 -18.68 -11.53
CA SER A 66 0.72 -17.98 -12.08
C SER A 66 1.39 -17.06 -11.07
N LEU A 67 0.64 -16.44 -10.15
CA LEU A 67 1.20 -15.66 -9.04
C LEU A 67 2.05 -16.54 -8.13
N LEU A 68 1.54 -17.72 -7.77
CA LEU A 68 2.26 -18.70 -6.98
C LEU A 68 3.54 -19.16 -7.67
N ASP A 69 3.48 -19.45 -8.96
CA ASP A 69 4.66 -19.85 -9.74
C ASP A 69 5.69 -18.70 -9.83
N ALA A 70 5.24 -17.46 -10.02
CA ALA A 70 6.10 -16.29 -10.03
C ALA A 70 6.81 -16.08 -8.68
N LEU A 71 6.09 -16.24 -7.57
CA LEU A 71 6.65 -16.14 -6.21
C LEU A 71 7.64 -17.28 -5.91
N ARG A 72 7.35 -18.51 -6.35
CA ARG A 72 8.29 -19.64 -6.25
C ARG A 72 9.57 -19.37 -7.05
N ALA A 73 9.44 -18.86 -8.27
CA ALA A 73 10.58 -18.49 -9.09
C ALA A 73 11.41 -17.36 -8.45
N ALA A 74 10.76 -16.33 -7.90
CA ALA A 74 11.43 -15.25 -7.18
C ALA A 74 12.18 -15.75 -5.93
N ARG A 75 11.60 -16.71 -5.20
CA ARG A 75 12.23 -17.33 -4.03
C ARG A 75 13.40 -18.26 -4.39
N ALA A 76 13.41 -18.81 -5.60
CA ALA A 76 14.49 -19.67 -6.10
C ALA A 76 15.65 -18.90 -6.75
N ALA A 77 15.55 -17.57 -6.88
CA ALA A 77 16.60 -16.73 -7.44
C ALA A 77 17.82 -16.67 -6.50
N GLU A 78 19.02 -16.51 -7.08
CA GLU A 78 20.28 -16.53 -6.34
C GLU A 78 20.41 -15.40 -5.30
N ASP A 79 19.77 -14.26 -5.56
CA ASP A 79 19.76 -13.06 -4.72
C ASP A 79 18.64 -13.05 -3.66
N TRP A 80 17.83 -14.11 -3.59
CA TRP A 80 16.76 -14.20 -2.61
C TRP A 80 17.29 -14.44 -1.19
N SER A 81 16.65 -13.80 -0.22
CA SER A 81 16.89 -14.01 1.21
C SER A 81 15.61 -13.87 2.01
N ASP A 82 15.43 -14.74 3.01
CA ASP A 82 14.40 -14.62 4.04
C ASP A 82 14.53 -13.33 4.87
N ARG A 83 15.74 -12.77 4.99
CA ARG A 83 16.02 -11.47 5.63
C ARG A 83 15.48 -10.27 4.83
N THR A 84 14.94 -10.49 3.64
CA THR A 84 14.28 -9.46 2.82
C THR A 84 12.84 -9.84 2.52
N GLY A 85 12.59 -11.10 2.16
CA GLY A 85 11.28 -11.60 1.71
C GLY A 85 11.24 -11.82 0.20
N THR A 86 10.05 -12.07 -0.32
CA THR A 86 9.81 -12.32 -1.75
C THR A 86 9.15 -11.10 -2.38
N GLY A 87 9.83 -10.54 -3.38
CA GLY A 87 9.35 -9.39 -4.14
C GLY A 87 8.53 -9.78 -5.38
N LEU A 88 7.52 -8.99 -5.70
CA LEU A 88 6.78 -9.10 -6.97
C LEU A 88 6.41 -7.70 -7.47
N ARG A 89 6.32 -7.54 -8.79
CA ARG A 89 5.89 -6.31 -9.46
C ARG A 89 4.99 -6.63 -10.64
N LEU A 90 3.87 -5.93 -10.72
CA LEU A 90 2.86 -6.04 -11.74
C LEU A 90 2.53 -4.63 -12.25
N VAL A 91 2.32 -4.49 -13.55
CA VAL A 91 1.90 -3.25 -14.19
C VAL A 91 0.67 -3.50 -15.03
N ALA A 92 -0.18 -2.50 -15.17
CA ALA A 92 -1.35 -2.55 -16.00
C ALA A 92 -1.60 -1.19 -16.68
N GLU A 93 -2.10 -1.27 -17.89
CA GLU A 93 -2.71 -0.13 -18.59
C GLU A 93 -4.22 -0.34 -18.55
N GLY A 94 -4.93 0.73 -18.20
CA GLY A 94 -6.38 0.77 -18.17
C GLY A 94 -6.93 1.47 -19.40
N VAL A 95 -7.95 2.30 -19.19
CA VAL A 95 -8.43 3.24 -20.23
C VAL A 95 -7.37 4.32 -20.52
N PRO A 96 -7.46 5.05 -21.65
CA PRO A 96 -6.47 6.09 -21.98
C PRO A 96 -6.23 7.06 -20.83
N GLY A 97 -4.94 7.30 -20.52
CA GLY A 97 -4.52 8.15 -19.41
C GLY A 97 -4.43 7.44 -18.05
N TRP A 98 -4.83 6.17 -17.96
CA TRP A 98 -4.73 5.37 -16.74
C TRP A 98 -3.65 4.31 -16.82
N LYS A 99 -2.79 4.29 -15.80
CA LYS A 99 -1.84 3.21 -15.55
C LYS A 99 -1.85 2.85 -14.08
N ALA A 100 -1.53 1.59 -13.80
CA ALA A 100 -1.38 1.12 -12.44
C ALA A 100 -0.13 0.26 -12.32
N GLU A 101 0.52 0.37 -11.17
CA GLU A 101 1.58 -0.52 -10.75
C GLU A 101 1.24 -1.06 -9.37
N LEU A 102 1.40 -2.36 -9.19
CA LEU A 102 1.34 -3.04 -7.90
C LEU A 102 2.69 -3.68 -7.64
N SER A 103 3.38 -3.28 -6.57
CA SER A 103 4.68 -3.82 -6.20
C SER A 103 4.76 -4.05 -4.69
N GLY A 104 5.60 -4.97 -4.27
CA GLY A 104 5.72 -5.26 -2.84
C GLY A 104 6.77 -6.32 -2.54
N VAL A 105 7.17 -6.37 -1.28
CA VAL A 105 8.09 -7.36 -0.71
C VAL A 105 7.50 -7.89 0.59
N ALA A 106 7.35 -9.22 0.68
CA ALA A 106 6.59 -9.85 1.75
C ALA A 106 7.07 -11.27 2.09
N GLY A 107 6.59 -11.81 3.22
CA GLY A 107 6.88 -13.16 3.71
C GLY A 107 8.26 -13.37 4.33
N GLY A 108 9.01 -12.30 4.61
CA GLY A 108 10.35 -12.35 5.21
C GLY A 108 10.40 -12.01 6.70
N SER A 109 11.61 -12.07 7.25
CA SER A 109 11.98 -11.63 8.60
C SER A 109 13.09 -10.58 8.59
N PRO A 110 12.88 -9.41 7.95
CA PRO A 110 13.89 -8.35 7.90
C PRO A 110 14.12 -7.69 9.27
N GLU A 111 15.38 -7.47 9.63
CA GLU A 111 15.72 -6.78 10.88
C GLU A 111 15.64 -5.24 10.76
N ASN A 112 15.72 -4.70 9.54
CA ASN A 112 15.94 -3.27 9.30
C ASN A 112 15.05 -2.66 8.20
N LEU A 113 14.31 -3.47 7.45
CA LEU A 113 13.48 -3.02 6.32
C LEU A 113 12.04 -3.44 6.57
N LEU A 114 11.10 -2.51 6.45
CA LEU A 114 9.68 -2.85 6.51
C LEU A 114 9.30 -3.66 5.27
N GLN A 115 8.45 -4.66 5.48
CA GLN A 115 7.74 -5.29 4.38
C GLN A 115 6.65 -4.34 3.88
N SER A 116 6.34 -4.42 2.59
CA SER A 116 5.46 -3.43 1.99
C SER A 116 4.64 -3.97 0.81
N ILE A 117 3.52 -3.29 0.59
CA ILE A 117 2.74 -3.34 -0.65
C ILE A 117 2.48 -1.90 -1.09
N VAL A 118 2.66 -1.62 -2.37
CA VAL A 118 2.58 -0.30 -2.97
C VAL A 118 1.76 -0.39 -4.24
N ILE A 119 0.79 0.52 -4.36
CA ILE A 119 -0.05 0.68 -5.54
C ILE A 119 0.16 2.09 -6.04
N ALA A 120 0.75 2.24 -7.22
CA ALA A 120 0.84 3.54 -7.88
C ALA A 120 -0.22 3.60 -8.99
N VAL A 121 -1.04 4.64 -8.98
CA VAL A 121 -2.07 4.89 -9.99
C VAL A 121 -1.77 6.20 -10.68
N GLU A 122 -1.49 6.15 -11.97
CA GLU A 122 -1.49 7.32 -12.85
C GLU A 122 -2.90 7.48 -13.42
N SER A 123 -3.45 8.69 -13.32
CA SER A 123 -4.78 9.04 -13.82
C SER A 123 -4.76 10.41 -14.49
N PRO A 124 -5.77 10.76 -15.32
CA PRO A 124 -6.04 12.14 -15.71
C PRO A 124 -6.17 13.06 -14.49
N ASP A 125 -5.92 14.36 -14.67
CA ASP A 125 -5.87 15.32 -13.55
C ASP A 125 -7.24 15.59 -12.90
N ASP A 126 -8.32 15.40 -13.64
CA ASP A 126 -9.71 15.56 -13.18
C ASP A 126 -10.36 14.24 -12.73
N ALA A 127 -9.63 13.13 -12.80
CA ALA A 127 -10.14 11.82 -12.44
C ALA A 127 -10.16 11.61 -10.92
N GLU A 128 -11.29 11.13 -10.42
CA GLU A 128 -11.42 10.69 -9.03
C GLU A 128 -10.81 9.29 -8.86
N VAL A 129 -9.90 9.15 -7.89
CA VAL A 129 -9.30 7.88 -7.49
C VAL A 129 -9.94 7.46 -6.16
N PRO A 130 -10.43 6.21 -6.02
CA PRO A 130 -11.09 5.75 -4.80
C PRO A 130 -10.08 5.42 -3.70
N ASP A 131 -9.41 6.45 -3.18
CA ASP A 131 -8.26 6.36 -2.28
C ASP A 131 -8.54 5.51 -1.03
N ALA A 132 -9.66 5.78 -0.35
CA ALA A 132 -10.01 5.10 0.89
C ALA A 132 -10.33 3.62 0.65
N GLU A 133 -11.02 3.29 -0.44
CA GLU A 133 -11.34 1.93 -0.82
C GLU A 133 -10.10 1.14 -1.25
N LEU A 134 -9.16 1.79 -1.95
CA LEU A 134 -7.89 1.17 -2.32
C LEU A 134 -7.05 0.84 -1.08
N LEU A 135 -6.95 1.78 -0.12
CA LEU A 135 -6.24 1.53 1.14
C LEU A 135 -6.98 0.49 2.00
N ALA A 136 -8.31 0.47 1.99
CA ALA A 136 -9.10 -0.58 2.64
C ALA A 136 -8.76 -1.97 2.07
N ALA A 137 -8.72 -2.10 0.74
CA ALA A 137 -8.40 -3.37 0.08
C ALA A 137 -6.99 -3.85 0.43
N VAL A 138 -6.02 -2.94 0.54
CA VAL A 138 -4.67 -3.24 1.05
C VAL A 138 -4.73 -3.70 2.50
N ALA A 139 -5.43 -2.96 3.37
CA ALA A 139 -5.53 -3.26 4.79
C ALA A 139 -6.17 -4.64 5.05
N GLU A 140 -7.25 -4.97 4.33
CA GLU A 140 -7.93 -6.25 4.44
C GLU A 140 -7.07 -7.41 3.91
N SER A 141 -6.35 -7.20 2.80
CA SER A 141 -5.55 -8.25 2.16
C SER A 141 -4.21 -8.48 2.84
N TRP A 142 -3.60 -7.45 3.42
CA TRP A 142 -2.24 -7.50 3.96
C TRP A 142 -2.14 -7.30 5.45
N GLN A 143 -3.15 -6.73 6.11
CA GLN A 143 -3.12 -6.37 7.53
C GLN A 143 -1.78 -5.70 7.88
N PRO A 144 -1.46 -4.55 7.27
CA PRO A 144 -0.24 -3.83 7.56
C PRO A 144 -0.27 -3.29 9.00
N ASP A 145 0.85 -2.81 9.49
CA ASP A 145 0.91 -2.11 10.77
C ASP A 145 0.41 -0.66 10.63
N PHE A 146 0.76 -0.03 9.51
CA PHE A 146 0.27 1.28 9.09
C PHE A 146 0.23 1.37 7.56
N GLY A 147 -0.49 2.35 7.03
CA GLY A 147 -0.54 2.62 5.59
C GLY A 147 -1.08 4.01 5.30
N ASP A 148 -0.96 4.43 4.06
CA ASP A 148 -1.24 5.80 3.66
C ASP A 148 -1.59 5.89 2.17
N VAL A 149 -2.28 6.97 1.82
CA VAL A 149 -2.52 7.38 0.44
C VAL A 149 -1.94 8.77 0.22
N THR A 150 -0.92 8.90 -0.61
CA THR A 150 -0.21 10.15 -0.87
C THR A 150 -0.09 10.44 -2.37
N ASP A 151 0.34 11.65 -2.68
CA ASP A 151 0.92 12.08 -3.96
C ASP A 151 2.20 12.88 -3.65
N ASP A 152 2.81 13.45 -4.68
CA ASP A 152 4.07 14.19 -4.54
C ASP A 152 3.88 15.43 -3.65
N ASP A 153 2.75 16.15 -3.77
CA ASP A 153 2.45 17.34 -2.95
C ASP A 153 2.37 17.03 -1.46
N VAL A 154 1.78 15.89 -1.07
CA VAL A 154 1.76 15.44 0.33
C VAL A 154 3.15 15.07 0.83
N MET A 155 3.94 14.38 0.01
CA MET A 155 5.28 13.96 0.41
C MET A 155 6.18 15.18 0.63
N ASP A 156 6.17 16.13 -0.30
CA ASP A 156 6.92 17.38 -0.20
C ASP A 156 6.52 18.15 1.06
N ALA A 157 5.21 18.31 1.31
CA ALA A 157 4.73 19.01 2.50
C ALA A 157 5.13 18.33 3.82
N LEU A 158 5.13 17.00 3.88
CA LEU A 158 5.56 16.27 5.08
C LEU A 158 7.07 16.41 5.32
N GLU A 159 7.88 16.36 4.26
CA GLU A 159 9.34 16.55 4.35
C GLU A 159 9.69 17.99 4.77
N ASP A 160 9.04 18.98 4.16
CA ASP A 160 9.34 20.40 4.38
C ASP A 160 8.80 20.93 5.72
N ASP A 161 7.57 20.54 6.11
CA ASP A 161 6.85 21.15 7.23
C ASP A 161 6.71 20.26 8.48
N ALA A 162 7.06 18.97 8.40
CA ALA A 162 6.85 18.02 9.49
C ALA A 162 8.04 17.11 9.83
N ASP A 163 9.24 17.44 9.30
CA ASP A 163 10.48 16.66 9.49
C ASP A 163 10.31 15.16 9.17
N PHE A 164 9.42 14.81 8.23
CA PHE A 164 9.23 13.43 7.82
C PHE A 164 10.47 12.92 7.10
N MET A 165 10.86 11.67 7.41
CA MET A 165 11.96 10.98 6.74
C MET A 165 11.45 9.71 6.08
N VAL A 166 11.93 9.44 4.86
CA VAL A 166 11.60 8.22 4.11
C VAL A 166 11.85 6.97 4.97
N GLY A 167 10.81 6.16 5.12
CA GLY A 167 10.82 4.93 5.91
C GLY A 167 10.26 5.07 7.33
N GLU A 168 9.92 6.28 7.76
CA GLU A 168 9.10 6.49 8.96
C GLU A 168 7.61 6.21 8.69
N PRO A 169 6.83 5.82 9.70
CA PRO A 169 5.38 5.73 9.56
C PRO A 169 4.77 7.10 9.26
N SER A 170 3.87 7.15 8.28
CA SER A 170 3.17 8.37 7.89
C SER A 170 1.68 8.13 7.67
N VAL A 171 0.96 9.22 7.39
CA VAL A 171 -0.38 9.24 6.82
C VAL A 171 -0.39 10.23 5.65
N GLY A 172 -1.33 10.06 4.72
CA GLY A 172 -1.54 11.00 3.63
C GLY A 172 -2.94 11.60 3.66
N TRP A 173 -3.55 11.74 2.48
CA TRP A 173 -4.97 12.09 2.34
C TRP A 173 -5.88 11.12 3.10
N VAL A 174 -5.52 9.83 3.04
CA VAL A 174 -6.09 8.76 3.85
C VAL A 174 -4.95 8.06 4.57
N GLY A 175 -5.18 7.66 5.82
CA GLY A 175 -4.27 6.84 6.62
C GLY A 175 -4.94 5.53 7.05
N PHE A 176 -4.14 4.51 7.32
CA PHE A 176 -4.56 3.28 7.97
C PHE A 176 -3.68 3.04 9.19
N LEU A 177 -4.30 2.66 10.30
CA LEU A 177 -3.62 2.23 11.52
C LEU A 177 -4.14 0.87 11.96
N SER A 178 -3.22 -0.06 12.24
CA SER A 178 -3.54 -1.31 12.94
C SER A 178 -4.18 -1.04 14.31
N PRO A 179 -4.93 -2.00 14.90
CA PRO A 179 -5.65 -1.79 16.16
C PRO A 179 -4.82 -1.18 17.29
N GLY A 180 -3.60 -1.69 17.51
CA GLY A 180 -2.71 -1.21 18.57
C GLY A 180 -2.26 0.24 18.37
N ARG A 181 -2.04 0.66 17.12
CA ARG A 181 -1.73 2.06 16.78
C ARG A 181 -2.98 2.95 16.84
N ALA A 182 -4.11 2.47 16.34
CA ALA A 182 -5.37 3.19 16.34
C ALA A 182 -5.84 3.51 17.77
N ALA A 183 -5.60 2.60 18.73
CA ALA A 183 -5.90 2.80 20.14
C ALA A 183 -5.13 3.97 20.79
N ARG A 184 -4.04 4.43 20.16
CA ARG A 184 -3.24 5.57 20.64
C ARG A 184 -3.80 6.90 20.17
N VAL A 185 -4.69 6.92 19.16
CA VAL A 185 -5.21 8.15 18.58
C VAL A 185 -6.23 8.80 19.52
N PRO A 186 -5.99 10.03 20.03
CA PRO A 186 -6.90 10.68 20.96
C PRO A 186 -8.25 10.97 20.31
N ASP A 187 -9.37 10.72 20.98
CA ASP A 187 -10.71 11.02 20.44
C ASP A 187 -10.90 12.51 20.10
N SER A 188 -10.14 13.38 20.77
CA SER A 188 -10.09 14.82 20.50
C SER A 188 -9.36 15.20 19.21
N SER A 189 -8.78 14.24 18.47
CA SER A 189 -8.04 14.53 17.23
C SER A 189 -8.94 15.10 16.13
N GLY A 190 -10.26 14.83 16.20
CA GLY A 190 -11.23 15.31 15.21
C GLY A 190 -11.07 14.68 13.82
N ILE A 191 -10.13 13.74 13.64
CA ILE A 191 -9.90 13.03 12.37
C ILE A 191 -11.00 11.98 12.19
N PRO A 192 -11.82 12.06 11.13
CA PRO A 192 -12.84 11.05 10.84
C PRO A 192 -12.25 9.64 10.75
N ARG A 193 -12.90 8.69 11.43
CA ARG A 193 -12.45 7.30 11.56
C ARG A 193 -13.48 6.34 10.98
N LYS A 194 -13.01 5.31 10.29
CA LYS A 194 -13.82 4.18 9.84
C LYS A 194 -13.15 2.87 10.23
N GLU A 195 -13.79 2.12 11.12
CA GLU A 195 -13.36 0.77 11.50
C GLU A 195 -13.46 -0.17 10.30
N LEU A 196 -12.45 -1.03 10.12
CA LEU A 196 -12.47 -2.08 9.11
C LEU A 196 -12.89 -3.42 9.71
N ALA A 197 -13.58 -4.24 8.92
CA ALA A 197 -14.04 -5.56 9.36
C ALA A 197 -12.88 -6.51 9.73
N GLY A 198 -11.72 -6.34 9.09
CA GLY A 198 -10.49 -7.08 9.40
C GLY A 198 -9.69 -6.51 10.59
N GLY A 199 -10.19 -5.46 11.23
CA GLY A 199 -9.50 -4.72 12.29
C GLY A 199 -8.68 -3.54 11.77
N GLY A 200 -8.41 -2.61 12.68
CA GLY A 200 -7.73 -1.35 12.38
C GLY A 200 -8.71 -0.30 11.84
N VAL A 201 -8.18 0.90 11.63
CA VAL A 201 -8.96 2.10 11.36
C VAL A 201 -8.42 2.81 10.13
N LEU A 202 -9.32 3.17 9.21
CA LEU A 202 -9.06 4.19 8.20
C LEU A 202 -9.30 5.57 8.77
N LEU A 203 -8.37 6.46 8.51
CA LEU A 203 -8.40 7.88 8.83
C LEU A 203 -8.61 8.66 7.55
N HIS A 204 -9.71 9.39 7.42
CA HIS A 204 -9.88 10.35 6.34
C HIS A 204 -9.30 11.68 6.82
N VAL A 205 -8.10 12.01 6.37
CA VAL A 205 -7.31 13.11 6.95
C VAL A 205 -7.68 14.43 6.30
N ALA A 206 -7.71 14.48 4.98
CA ALA A 206 -7.98 15.69 4.21
C ALA A 206 -8.45 15.35 2.79
N ASP A 207 -9.19 16.27 2.19
CA ASP A 207 -9.46 16.24 0.75
C ASP A 207 -8.20 16.62 -0.03
N PRO A 208 -8.01 16.09 -1.25
CA PRO A 208 -6.86 16.44 -2.09
C PRO A 208 -6.71 17.96 -2.26
N GLY A 209 -5.50 18.46 -2.01
CA GLY A 209 -5.15 19.88 -2.09
C GLY A 209 -5.01 20.61 -0.76
N ASP A 210 -5.45 20.03 0.37
CA ASP A 210 -5.20 20.59 1.72
C ASP A 210 -4.02 19.87 2.42
N THR A 211 -2.81 20.03 1.88
CA THR A 211 -1.59 19.43 2.45
C THR A 211 -1.33 19.91 3.89
N ALA A 212 -1.75 21.13 4.22
CA ALA A 212 -1.62 21.68 5.57
C ALA A 212 -2.46 20.89 6.59
N ALA A 213 -3.64 20.38 6.22
CA ALA A 213 -4.41 19.47 7.07
C ALA A 213 -3.70 18.13 7.28
N VAL A 214 -3.04 17.60 6.25
CA VAL A 214 -2.24 16.37 6.35
C VAL A 214 -1.07 16.56 7.33
N VAL A 215 -0.31 17.64 7.20
CA VAL A 215 0.80 18.00 8.10
C VAL A 215 0.32 18.09 9.56
N ARG A 216 -0.80 18.77 9.81
CA ARG A 216 -1.37 18.88 11.18
C ARG A 216 -1.78 17.52 11.72
N ALA A 217 -2.45 16.68 10.92
CA ALA A 217 -2.87 15.36 11.35
C ALA A 217 -1.68 14.44 11.63
N TYR A 218 -0.66 14.47 10.77
CA TYR A 218 0.59 13.74 10.97
C TYR A 218 1.25 14.13 12.30
N ALA A 219 1.36 15.43 12.61
CA ALA A 219 1.93 15.91 13.86
C ALA A 219 1.13 15.39 15.08
N VAL A 220 -0.20 15.47 15.05
CA VAL A 220 -1.08 14.96 16.12
C VAL A 220 -0.91 13.45 16.32
N LEU A 221 -0.85 12.68 15.23
CA LEU A 221 -0.70 11.22 15.29
C LEU A 221 0.69 10.80 15.78
N ARG A 222 1.72 11.56 15.43
CA ARG A 222 3.09 11.35 15.91
C ARG A 222 3.20 11.66 17.40
N GLU A 223 2.66 12.79 17.86
CA GLU A 223 2.63 13.16 19.29
C GLU A 223 1.87 12.12 20.12
N ALA A 224 0.78 11.57 19.57
CA ALA A 224 0.02 10.49 20.18
C ALA A 224 0.75 9.13 20.20
N GLY A 225 1.90 9.01 19.54
CA GLY A 225 2.64 7.75 19.41
C GLY A 225 1.98 6.73 18.47
N ALA A 226 0.95 7.12 17.72
CA ALA A 226 0.31 6.26 16.72
C ALA A 226 1.23 5.97 15.53
N LEU A 227 2.15 6.90 15.24
CA LEU A 227 3.16 6.81 14.18
C LEU A 227 4.57 6.50 14.70
N GLU A 228 4.70 5.94 15.91
CA GLU A 228 6.00 5.46 16.38
C GLU A 228 6.60 4.43 15.42
N PRO A 229 7.85 4.57 14.99
CA PRO A 229 8.54 3.53 14.23
C PRO A 229 8.57 2.21 14.99
N LEU A 230 8.59 1.10 14.27
CA LEU A 230 8.91 -0.18 14.91
C LEU A 230 10.33 -0.11 15.52
N PRO A 231 10.56 -0.75 16.69
CA PRO A 231 11.89 -0.80 17.27
C PRO A 231 12.87 -1.49 16.32
N ARG A 232 14.17 -1.25 16.50
CA ARG A 232 15.22 -1.94 15.73
C ARG A 232 16.04 -2.84 16.68
N PRO A 233 16.26 -4.13 16.34
CA PRO A 233 15.75 -4.86 15.17
C PRO A 233 14.22 -4.89 15.13
N LEU A 234 13.64 -4.90 13.92
CA LEU A 234 12.19 -4.86 13.74
C LEU A 234 11.51 -5.98 14.52
N ASP A 235 10.64 -5.59 15.43
CA ASP A 235 9.79 -6.50 16.20
C ASP A 235 8.34 -6.03 16.08
N ARG A 236 7.51 -6.83 15.44
CA ARG A 236 6.10 -6.54 15.24
C ARG A 236 5.25 -6.82 16.48
N ALA A 237 5.73 -7.69 17.38
CA ALA A 237 4.96 -8.13 18.55
C ALA A 237 4.76 -7.03 19.61
N VAL A 238 5.43 -5.88 19.47
CA VAL A 238 5.35 -4.74 20.39
C VAL A 238 4.20 -3.77 20.06
N LEU A 239 3.49 -3.98 18.96
CA LEU A 239 2.40 -3.12 18.50
C LEU A 239 1.06 -3.43 19.15
#